data_AF-A0A9N8HVV0-F1
#
_entry.id   AF-A0A9N8HVV0-F1
#
_cell.length_a   1.000
_cell.length_b   1.000
_cell.length_c   1.000
_cell.angle_alpha   90.00
_cell.angle_beta   90.00
_cell.angle_gamma   90.00
#
_symmetry.space_group_name_H-M   'P 1'
#
loop_
_entity.id
_entity.type
_entity.pdbx_description
1 polymer ?
#
loop_
_entity_poly.entity_id
_entity_poly.type
_entity_poly.pdbx_seq_one_letter_code
_entity_poly.pdbx_strand_id
1 'polypeptide(L)'
;MSDPWKQKWIVISFKIGSFLSIISTAYVMFEVASNQKKRSRTYFRLLFGLSLMEFLESIAIFCGPWCTPEWWSAKMWSASGNEATCQAQGFLTQIGSVGSFMYSLCLAVYYILAIRNNVVERKIRKNSEPWMHATTLLMSFVPSIAFLASDFYRPMGTICYMGKTPPKCKESYKFGYTTCTQGDNTTLFYYIFRATPAGAAYFTTALCLILVWWKIRAQEKRNVRYSVGQTTPLVDRKLSKRFAVQASLFIVVLYFCNIWSIINYNLKMWTGKGNIYVSMTASLIKPLEGFFNTMIYLRPRWVNSRKEAATCRRKNNTSLTDPDASVPPSSLSLRRALSRSLRNLMAGAHNVTGSDDDDDNVGTVVDDVPETKPGESNGDMGITTVPEDLVDGEEAEEESMAMPERFEILQDAQEQTELEAY
;
A
#
# COMPACT_ATOMS: atom_id res chain seq x y z
N MET A 1 -11.77 -1.64 34.62
CA MET A 1 -12.91 -2.41 34.07
C MET A 1 -13.23 -3.47 35.09
N SER A 2 -14.39 -3.42 35.71
CA SER A 2 -14.82 -4.42 36.70
C SER A 2 -15.45 -5.64 36.05
N ASP A 3 -16.13 -5.47 34.90
CA ASP A 3 -16.98 -6.55 34.38
C ASP A 3 -16.19 -7.48 33.45
N PRO A 4 -16.08 -8.78 33.77
CA PRO A 4 -15.25 -9.74 33.02
C PRO A 4 -15.67 -9.89 31.55
N TRP A 5 -16.97 -9.82 31.26
CA TRP A 5 -17.49 -9.97 29.90
C TRP A 5 -17.00 -8.85 28.96
N LYS A 6 -16.82 -7.63 29.48
CA LYS A 6 -16.33 -6.48 28.71
C LYS A 6 -14.88 -6.70 28.28
N GLN A 7 -14.04 -7.23 29.17
CA GLN A 7 -12.65 -7.57 28.87
C GLN A 7 -12.58 -8.68 27.81
N LYS A 8 -13.37 -9.75 27.97
CA LYS A 8 -13.44 -10.85 27.00
C LYS A 8 -13.85 -10.36 25.61
N TRP A 9 -14.87 -9.50 25.53
CA TRP A 9 -15.34 -8.95 24.26
C TRP A 9 -14.24 -8.16 23.55
N ILE A 10 -13.56 -7.24 24.24
CA ILE A 10 -12.49 -6.43 23.63
C ILE A 10 -11.38 -7.32 23.09
N VAL A 11 -10.95 -8.33 23.87
CA VAL A 11 -9.90 -9.27 23.45
C VAL A 11 -10.31 -10.07 22.22
N ILE A 12 -11.53 -10.63 22.21
CA ILE A 12 -12.04 -11.44 21.10
C ILE A 12 -12.18 -10.59 19.83
N SER A 13 -12.76 -9.39 19.94
CA SER A 13 -12.90 -8.46 18.80
C SER A 13 -11.54 -8.08 18.22
N PHE A 14 -10.55 -7.78 19.06
CA PHE A 14 -9.18 -7.52 18.61
C PHE A 14 -8.60 -8.68 17.82
N LYS A 15 -8.75 -9.91 18.31
CA LYS A 15 -8.22 -11.10 17.65
C LYS A 15 -8.87 -11.36 16.30
N ILE A 16 -10.19 -11.29 16.20
CA ILE A 16 -10.92 -11.51 14.94
C ILE A 16 -10.52 -10.45 13.90
N GLY A 17 -10.54 -9.16 14.28
CA GLY A 17 -10.18 -8.09 13.37
C GLY A 17 -8.73 -8.17 12.90
N SER A 18 -7.80 -8.45 13.83
CA SER A 18 -6.38 -8.59 13.50
C SER A 18 -6.12 -9.79 12.60
N PHE A 19 -6.80 -10.92 12.81
CA PHE A 19 -6.66 -12.10 11.97
C PHE A 19 -7.07 -11.83 10.52
N LEU A 20 -8.21 -11.15 10.31
CA LEU A 20 -8.65 -10.73 8.96
C LEU A 20 -7.65 -9.78 8.31
N SER A 21 -7.08 -8.84 9.09
CA SER A 21 -6.06 -7.91 8.61
C SER A 21 -4.75 -8.61 8.24
N ILE A 22 -4.29 -9.59 9.03
CA ILE A 22 -3.10 -10.40 8.73
C ILE A 22 -3.26 -11.11 7.38
N ILE A 23 -4.37 -11.81 7.15
CA ILE A 23 -4.62 -12.52 5.89
C ILE A 23 -4.65 -11.54 4.71
N SER A 24 -5.35 -10.42 4.89
CA SER A 24 -5.56 -9.44 3.82
C SER A 24 -4.27 -8.74 3.41
N THR A 25 -3.48 -8.28 4.38
CA THR A 25 -2.20 -7.62 4.13
C THR A 25 -1.16 -8.59 3.57
N ALA A 26 -1.12 -9.84 4.06
CA ALA A 26 -0.29 -10.89 3.50
C ALA A 26 -0.62 -11.16 2.02
N TYR A 27 -1.91 -11.16 1.65
CA TYR A 27 -2.32 -11.28 0.25
C TYR A 27 -1.78 -10.14 -0.62
N VAL A 28 -1.91 -8.87 -0.18
CA VAL A 28 -1.36 -7.72 -0.93
C VAL A 28 0.16 -7.82 -1.07
N MET A 29 0.85 -8.17 0.02
CA MET A 29 2.30 -8.35 0.01
C MET A 29 2.73 -9.44 -0.98
N PHE A 30 2.11 -10.62 -0.92
CA PHE A 30 2.36 -11.72 -1.84
C PHE A 30 2.11 -11.28 -3.28
N GLU A 31 0.98 -10.63 -3.55
CA GLU A 31 0.62 -10.27 -4.91
C GLU A 31 1.52 -9.19 -5.53
N VAL A 32 1.97 -8.22 -4.72
CA VAL A 32 2.93 -7.22 -5.17
C VAL A 32 4.31 -7.86 -5.35
N ALA A 33 4.74 -8.72 -4.43
CA ALA A 33 6.03 -9.40 -4.50
C ALA A 33 6.14 -10.36 -5.70
N SER A 34 5.06 -11.06 -6.05
CA SER A 34 5.04 -12.05 -7.13
C SER A 34 4.92 -11.45 -8.54
N ASN A 35 4.62 -10.15 -8.67
CA ASN A 35 4.41 -9.53 -9.98
C ASN A 35 5.44 -8.44 -10.27
N GLN A 36 6.39 -8.72 -11.17
CA GLN A 36 7.49 -7.80 -11.53
C GLN A 36 7.00 -6.44 -12.02
N LYS A 37 5.93 -6.40 -12.84
CA LYS A 37 5.33 -5.15 -13.34
C LYS A 37 4.73 -4.30 -12.22
N LYS A 38 4.29 -4.92 -11.12
CA LYS A 38 3.85 -4.18 -9.93
C LYS A 38 5.04 -3.69 -9.12
N ARG A 39 6.06 -4.53 -8.90
CA ARG A 39 7.26 -4.15 -8.15
C ARG A 39 7.99 -2.94 -8.74
N SER A 40 7.96 -2.76 -10.05
CA SER A 40 8.64 -1.63 -10.71
C SER A 40 7.97 -0.26 -10.48
N ARG A 41 6.70 -0.23 -10.04
CA ARG A 41 5.93 1.00 -9.85
C ARG A 41 5.98 1.48 -8.40
N THR A 42 6.21 2.78 -8.21
CA THR A 42 6.34 3.44 -6.89
C THR A 42 5.08 3.25 -6.06
N TYR A 43 3.91 3.42 -6.68
CA TYR A 43 2.63 3.21 -5.99
C TYR A 43 2.55 1.85 -5.28
N PHE A 44 2.89 0.76 -5.96
CA PHE A 44 2.79 -0.59 -5.38
C PHE A 44 3.90 -0.85 -4.36
N ARG A 45 5.08 -0.24 -4.49
CA ARG A 45 6.15 -0.32 -3.48
C ARG A 45 5.79 0.41 -2.19
N LEU A 46 5.20 1.61 -2.29
CA LEU A 46 4.64 2.31 -1.13
C LEU A 46 3.49 1.52 -0.49
N LEU A 47 2.63 0.92 -1.31
CA LEU A 47 1.53 0.08 -0.81
C LEU A 47 2.04 -1.20 -0.13
N PHE A 48 3.09 -1.81 -0.66
CA PHE A 48 3.76 -2.95 0.00
C PHE A 48 4.31 -2.54 1.37
N GLY A 49 4.96 -1.37 1.45
CA GLY A 49 5.42 -0.80 2.71
C GLY A 49 4.28 -0.57 3.71
N LEU A 50 3.16 -0.01 3.25
CA LEU A 50 1.95 0.14 4.06
C LEU A 50 1.46 -1.21 4.59
N SER A 51 1.24 -2.18 3.71
CA SER A 51 0.74 -3.51 4.09
C SER A 51 1.70 -4.26 5.03
N LEU A 52 3.02 -4.08 4.87
CA LEU A 52 4.01 -4.65 5.79
C LEU A 52 3.86 -4.07 7.20
N MET A 53 3.71 -2.75 7.34
CA MET A 53 3.54 -2.12 8.65
C MET A 53 2.22 -2.53 9.31
N GLU A 54 1.14 -2.62 8.53
CA GLU A 54 -0.16 -3.10 9.01
C GLU A 54 -0.12 -4.57 9.42
N PHE A 55 0.63 -5.40 8.71
CA PHE A 55 0.84 -6.81 9.03
C PHE A 55 1.55 -6.95 10.39
N LEU A 56 2.62 -6.20 10.62
CA LEU A 56 3.35 -6.18 11.90
C LEU A 56 2.48 -5.68 13.06
N GLU A 57 1.71 -4.60 12.86
CA GLU A 57 0.75 -4.09 13.86
C GLU A 57 -0.30 -5.17 14.18
N SER A 58 -0.85 -5.83 13.16
CA SER A 58 -1.90 -6.83 13.32
C SER A 58 -1.41 -8.07 14.05
N ILE A 59 -0.18 -8.55 13.78
CA ILE A 59 0.43 -9.65 14.56
C ILE A 59 0.57 -9.25 16.03
N ALA A 60 1.10 -8.06 16.30
CA ALA A 60 1.30 -7.58 17.67
C ALA A 60 -0.02 -7.47 18.45
N ILE A 61 -1.07 -6.97 17.81
CA ILE A 61 -2.40 -6.87 18.43
C ILE A 61 -3.02 -8.27 18.62
N PHE A 62 -2.89 -9.16 17.64
CA PHE A 62 -3.41 -10.53 17.71
C PHE A 62 -2.80 -11.31 18.89
N CYS A 63 -1.49 -11.17 19.10
CA CYS A 63 -0.78 -11.81 20.21
C CYS A 63 -1.02 -11.13 21.57
N GLY A 64 -1.69 -9.97 21.61
CA GLY A 64 -1.63 -9.05 22.75
C GLY A 64 -1.84 -9.65 24.15
N PRO A 65 -2.95 -10.37 24.41
CA PRO A 65 -3.14 -11.01 25.69
C PRO A 65 -2.02 -11.98 26.08
N TRP A 66 -1.55 -12.77 25.11
CA TRP A 66 -0.50 -13.77 25.31
C TRP A 66 0.89 -13.15 25.53
N CYS A 67 1.12 -11.95 25.01
CA CYS A 67 2.37 -11.21 25.23
C CYS A 67 2.38 -10.41 26.53
N THR A 68 1.23 -10.21 27.17
CA THR A 68 1.14 -9.39 28.38
C THR A 68 1.47 -10.21 29.64
N PRO A 69 2.29 -9.68 30.57
CA PRO A 69 2.69 -10.34 31.79
C PRO A 69 1.54 -10.92 32.62
N GLU A 70 1.76 -12.12 33.17
CA GLU A 70 0.79 -12.82 34.02
C GLU A 70 0.35 -12.00 35.26
N TRP A 71 1.24 -11.18 35.83
CA TRP A 71 0.90 -10.30 36.95
C TRP A 71 -0.16 -9.22 36.60
N TRP A 72 -0.47 -9.03 35.31
CA TRP A 72 -1.54 -8.16 34.83
C TRP A 72 -2.89 -8.88 34.64
N SER A 73 -2.97 -10.19 34.92
CA SER A 73 -4.17 -11.03 34.75
C SER A 73 -5.41 -10.52 35.49
N ALA A 74 -5.24 -9.86 36.63
CA ALA A 74 -6.34 -9.23 37.38
C ALA A 74 -7.06 -8.11 36.59
N LYS A 75 -6.41 -7.53 35.58
CA LYS A 75 -6.94 -6.42 34.76
C LYS A 75 -7.26 -6.81 33.33
N MET A 76 -6.80 -7.98 32.89
CA MET A 76 -6.93 -8.42 31.51
C MET A 76 -7.10 -9.94 31.44
N TRP A 77 -8.16 -10.35 30.74
CA TRP A 77 -8.39 -11.75 30.47
C TRP A 77 -7.29 -12.34 29.57
N SER A 78 -6.84 -13.55 29.88
CA SER A 78 -5.82 -14.29 29.12
C SER A 78 -4.43 -13.64 29.09
N ALA A 79 -4.06 -12.88 30.12
CA ALA A 79 -2.67 -12.44 30.31
C ALA A 79 -1.81 -13.65 30.74
N SER A 80 -0.84 -14.04 29.91
CA SER A 80 -0.01 -15.24 30.14
C SER A 80 1.45 -15.09 29.69
N GLY A 81 1.86 -13.88 29.35
CA GLY A 81 3.21 -13.58 28.88
C GLY A 81 4.15 -13.16 30.01
N ASN A 82 5.25 -12.52 29.63
CA ASN A 82 6.23 -11.92 30.52
C ASN A 82 6.63 -10.51 30.02
N GLU A 83 7.60 -9.88 30.69
CA GLU A 83 8.01 -8.53 30.34
C GLU A 83 8.65 -8.45 28.95
N ALA A 84 9.49 -9.43 28.58
CA ALA A 84 10.15 -9.46 27.27
C ALA A 84 9.14 -9.60 26.13
N THR A 85 8.13 -10.47 26.27
CA THR A 85 7.07 -10.60 25.26
C THR A 85 6.23 -9.33 25.14
N CYS A 86 6.03 -8.61 26.25
CA CYS A 86 5.32 -7.33 26.27
C CYS A 86 6.09 -6.23 25.55
N GLN A 87 7.40 -6.18 25.77
CA GLN A 87 8.29 -5.24 25.09
C GLN A 87 8.34 -5.51 23.59
N ALA A 88 8.47 -6.76 23.17
CA ALA A 88 8.42 -7.14 21.76
C ALA A 88 7.08 -6.77 21.12
N GLN A 89 5.97 -7.02 21.82
CA GLN A 89 4.64 -6.62 21.33
C GLN A 89 4.50 -5.09 21.21
N GLY A 90 4.93 -4.34 22.22
CA GLY A 90 4.88 -2.88 22.21
C GLY A 90 5.73 -2.27 21.09
N PHE A 91 6.91 -2.83 20.85
CA PHE A 91 7.81 -2.47 19.77
C PHE A 91 7.15 -2.67 18.39
N LEU A 92 6.62 -3.86 18.12
CA LEU A 92 5.94 -4.16 16.86
C LEU A 92 4.68 -3.31 16.66
N THR A 93 3.91 -3.10 17.73
CA THR A 93 2.73 -2.22 17.70
C THR A 93 3.14 -0.79 17.35
N GLN A 94 4.22 -0.27 17.94
CA GLN A 94 4.70 1.09 17.65
C GLN A 94 5.19 1.24 16.21
N ILE A 95 6.05 0.34 15.72
CA ILE A 95 6.57 0.40 14.36
C ILE A 95 5.44 0.28 13.34
N GLY A 96 4.57 -0.72 13.52
CA GLY A 96 3.44 -0.94 12.64
C GLY A 96 2.49 0.25 12.64
N SER A 97 2.08 0.74 13.80
CA SER A 97 1.14 1.86 13.91
C SER A 97 1.72 3.15 13.30
N VAL A 98 2.93 3.56 13.68
CA VAL A 98 3.56 4.79 13.13
C VAL A 98 3.89 4.63 11.65
N GLY A 99 4.38 3.45 11.25
CA GLY A 99 4.71 3.15 9.87
C GLY A 99 3.51 3.23 8.94
N SER A 100 2.36 2.71 9.37
CA SER A 100 1.11 2.78 8.61
C SER A 100 0.64 4.23 8.38
N PHE A 101 0.75 5.11 9.40
CA PHE A 101 0.44 6.54 9.21
C PHE A 101 1.39 7.21 8.21
N MET A 102 2.69 6.95 8.34
CA MET A 102 3.69 7.59 7.49
C MET A 102 3.61 7.10 6.04
N TYR A 103 3.37 5.81 5.81
CA TYR A 103 3.11 5.30 4.45
C TYR A 103 1.81 5.82 3.86
N SER A 104 0.75 5.96 4.67
CA SER A 104 -0.50 6.59 4.22
C SER A 104 -0.29 8.05 3.82
N LEU A 105 0.55 8.78 4.55
CA LEU A 105 0.98 10.13 4.19
C LEU A 105 1.80 10.11 2.89
N CYS A 106 2.76 9.20 2.74
CA CYS A 106 3.55 9.05 1.52
C CYS A 106 2.68 8.76 0.30
N LEU A 107 1.65 7.93 0.43
CA LEU A 107 0.66 7.69 -0.62
C LEU A 107 -0.11 8.97 -0.98
N ALA A 108 -0.53 9.76 0.00
CA ALA A 108 -1.20 11.04 -0.26
C ALA A 108 -0.29 12.03 -1.01
N VAL A 109 0.99 12.11 -0.61
CA VAL A 109 2.00 12.94 -1.30
C VAL A 109 2.23 12.42 -2.72
N TYR A 110 2.37 11.10 -2.91
CA TYR A 110 2.47 10.47 -4.22
C TYR A 110 1.31 10.88 -5.14
N TYR A 111 0.06 10.84 -4.65
CA TYR A 111 -1.10 11.26 -5.44
C TYR A 111 -1.08 12.75 -5.80
N ILE A 112 -0.58 13.63 -4.94
CA ILE A 112 -0.39 15.04 -5.32
C ILE A 112 0.65 15.16 -6.43
N LEU A 113 1.81 14.53 -6.27
CA LEU A 113 2.89 14.63 -7.24
C LEU A 113 2.43 14.12 -8.61
N ALA A 114 1.75 12.97 -8.64
CA ALA A 114 1.23 12.38 -9.86
C ALA A 114 0.08 13.19 -10.49
N ILE A 115 -0.94 13.59 -9.71
CA ILE A 115 -2.19 14.18 -10.26
C ILE A 115 -2.12 15.71 -10.37
N ARG A 116 -1.60 16.39 -9.34
CA ARG A 116 -1.60 17.87 -9.30
C ARG A 116 -0.45 18.44 -10.11
N ASN A 117 0.73 17.87 -9.90
CA ASN A 117 1.99 18.38 -10.45
C ASN A 117 2.39 17.67 -11.74
N ASN A 118 1.65 16.64 -12.17
CA ASN A 118 1.92 15.84 -13.36
C ASN A 118 3.37 15.34 -13.41
N VAL A 119 3.95 14.99 -12.26
CA VAL A 119 5.34 14.51 -12.19
C VAL A 119 5.37 13.09 -12.73
N VAL A 120 6.22 12.84 -13.72
CA VAL A 120 6.42 11.51 -14.31
C VAL A 120 6.91 10.52 -13.25
N GLU A 121 6.37 9.30 -13.28
CA GLU A 121 6.65 8.22 -12.34
C GLU A 121 8.15 7.95 -12.17
N ARG A 122 8.92 7.98 -13.27
CA ARG A 122 10.39 7.82 -13.27
C ARG A 122 11.09 8.84 -12.36
N LYS A 123 10.62 10.09 -12.35
CA LYS A 123 11.17 11.17 -11.52
C LYS A 123 10.77 11.00 -10.06
N ILE A 124 9.53 10.58 -9.78
CA ILE A 124 9.09 10.26 -8.41
C ILE A 124 9.92 9.11 -7.83
N ARG A 125 10.10 8.03 -8.61
CA ARG A 125 10.90 6.86 -8.25
C ARG A 125 12.34 7.21 -7.90
N LYS A 126 13.00 8.03 -8.72
CA LYS A 126 14.42 8.37 -8.52
C LYS A 126 14.62 9.38 -7.38
N ASN A 127 13.74 10.39 -7.29
CA ASN A 127 14.01 11.55 -6.45
C ASN A 127 13.19 11.59 -5.16
N SER A 128 11.95 11.13 -5.16
CA SER A 128 11.03 11.30 -4.02
C SER A 128 10.86 10.02 -3.20
N GLU A 129 10.79 8.86 -3.86
CA GLU A 129 10.52 7.59 -3.22
C GLU A 129 11.58 7.16 -2.18
N PRO A 130 12.90 7.30 -2.42
CA PRO A 130 13.89 6.94 -1.40
C PRO A 130 13.70 7.73 -0.10
N TRP A 131 13.36 9.01 -0.23
CA TRP A 131 13.05 9.86 0.92
C TRP A 131 11.77 9.44 1.63
N MET A 132 10.71 9.11 0.89
CA MET A 132 9.45 8.61 1.48
C MET A 132 9.67 7.36 2.34
N HIS A 133 10.44 6.38 1.84
CA HIS A 133 10.79 5.19 2.61
C HIS A 133 11.70 5.53 3.78
N ALA A 134 12.78 6.29 3.56
CA ALA A 134 13.72 6.67 4.61
C ALA A 134 13.02 7.42 5.76
N THR A 135 12.19 8.42 5.47
CA THR A 135 11.46 9.17 6.50
C THR A 135 10.49 8.27 7.26
N THR A 136 9.80 7.37 6.56
CA THR A 136 8.85 6.45 7.19
C THR A 136 9.56 5.48 8.13
N LEU A 137 10.66 4.86 7.67
CA LEU A 137 11.43 3.91 8.47
C LEU A 137 12.11 4.60 9.65
N LEU A 138 12.72 5.77 9.45
CA LEU A 138 13.37 6.51 10.54
C LEU A 138 12.37 6.95 11.61
N MET A 139 11.22 7.50 11.21
CA MET A 139 10.18 7.95 12.15
C MET A 139 9.55 6.80 12.94
N SER A 140 9.51 5.59 12.37
CA SER A 140 8.95 4.42 13.05
C SER A 140 9.98 3.69 13.91
N PHE A 141 11.16 3.38 13.36
CA PHE A 141 12.15 2.55 14.04
C PHE A 141 12.92 3.30 15.12
N VAL A 142 13.37 4.53 14.87
CA VAL A 142 14.22 5.26 15.83
C VAL A 142 13.52 5.45 17.18
N PRO A 143 12.27 5.97 17.24
CA PRO A 143 11.57 6.08 18.52
C PRO A 143 11.28 4.71 19.14
N SER A 144 10.96 3.70 18.33
CA SER A 144 10.65 2.36 18.84
C SER A 144 11.83 1.69 19.51
N ILE A 145 13.03 1.82 18.92
CA ILE A 145 14.28 1.32 19.49
C ILE A 145 14.62 2.09 20.78
N ALA A 146 14.48 3.42 20.77
CA ALA A 146 14.71 4.24 21.96
C ALA A 146 13.77 3.87 23.12
N PHE A 147 12.50 3.60 22.83
CA PHE A 147 11.51 3.15 23.83
C PHE A 147 11.77 1.74 24.33
N LEU A 148 12.25 0.84 23.47
CA LEU A 148 12.68 -0.49 23.87
C LEU A 148 13.87 -0.40 24.83
N ALA A 149 14.90 0.36 24.46
CA ALA A 149 16.10 0.56 25.30
C ALA A 149 15.81 1.26 26.64
N SER A 150 14.72 2.04 26.70
CA SER A 150 14.29 2.75 27.91
C SER A 150 13.23 2.00 28.73
N ASP A 151 12.91 0.75 28.38
CA ASP A 151 11.89 -0.08 29.04
C ASP A 151 10.49 0.57 29.13
N PHE A 152 10.09 1.34 28.11
CA PHE A 152 8.83 2.09 28.09
C PHE A 152 7.61 1.25 27.70
N TYR A 153 7.82 0.08 27.10
CA TYR A 153 6.72 -0.80 26.70
C TYR A 153 6.22 -1.60 27.90
N ARG A 154 4.96 -1.34 28.28
CA ARG A 154 4.29 -1.91 29.45
C ARG A 154 2.85 -2.29 29.14
N PRO A 155 2.20 -3.12 29.98
CA PRO A 155 0.79 -3.41 29.84
C PRO A 155 -0.07 -2.13 29.86
N MET A 156 -0.78 -1.86 28.77
CA MET A 156 -1.67 -0.70 28.63
C MET A 156 -3.03 -1.14 28.05
N GLY A 157 -3.94 -1.49 28.95
CA GLY A 157 -5.26 -2.00 28.54
C GLY A 157 -5.17 -3.46 28.12
N THR A 158 -5.46 -3.76 26.85
CA THR A 158 -5.46 -5.12 26.28
C THR A 158 -4.24 -5.43 25.41
N ILE A 159 -3.32 -4.49 25.30
CA ILE A 159 -2.08 -4.61 24.54
C ILE A 159 -0.92 -4.05 25.37
N CYS A 160 0.31 -4.43 25.01
CA CYS A 160 1.49 -3.75 25.50
C CYS A 160 1.80 -2.52 24.64
N TYR A 161 2.07 -1.40 25.29
CA TYR A 161 2.36 -0.13 24.61
C TYR A 161 3.14 0.80 25.54
N MET A 162 3.45 2.02 25.10
CA MET A 162 4.11 3.03 25.95
C MET A 162 3.29 3.28 27.22
N GLY A 163 3.88 2.98 28.38
CA GLY A 163 3.19 3.07 29.66
C GLY A 163 4.14 3.14 30.85
N LYS A 164 3.60 3.57 31.98
CA LYS A 164 4.34 3.76 33.24
C LYS A 164 3.94 2.77 34.32
N THR A 165 4.91 2.40 35.16
CA THR A 165 4.74 1.47 36.28
C THR A 165 5.22 2.12 37.59
N PRO A 166 4.46 2.01 38.70
CA PRO A 166 3.11 1.47 38.81
C PRO A 166 2.04 2.37 38.15
N PRO A 167 0.86 1.83 37.82
CA PRO A 167 -0.25 2.64 37.32
C PRO A 167 -0.58 3.76 38.31
N LYS A 168 -0.63 5.01 37.84
CA LYS A 168 -0.81 6.26 38.61
C LYS A 168 0.44 6.85 39.28
N CYS A 169 1.64 6.39 38.96
CA CYS A 169 2.85 7.09 39.40
C CYS A 169 2.93 8.53 38.85
N LYS A 170 3.59 9.42 39.61
CA LYS A 170 3.85 10.82 39.24
C LYS A 170 5.08 10.87 38.34
N GLU A 171 4.94 11.55 37.21
CA GLU A 171 6.01 11.74 36.22
C GLU A 171 6.80 13.02 36.51
N SER A 172 8.11 12.96 36.35
CA SER A 172 9.01 14.07 36.71
C SER A 172 8.73 15.35 35.91
N TYR A 173 8.34 15.27 34.62
CA TYR A 173 8.09 16.48 33.82
C TYR A 173 6.97 17.35 34.38
N LYS A 174 6.00 16.76 35.10
CA LYS A 174 4.85 17.49 35.66
C LYS A 174 5.04 17.90 37.12
N PHE A 175 5.75 17.08 37.90
CA PHE A 175 5.83 17.26 39.36
C PHE A 175 7.24 17.61 39.87
N GLY A 176 8.27 17.58 39.02
CA GLY A 176 9.67 17.80 39.40
C GLY A 176 10.35 16.61 40.09
N TYR A 177 9.60 15.53 40.36
CA TYR A 177 10.10 14.28 40.92
C TYR A 177 9.31 13.10 40.36
N THR A 178 9.92 11.91 40.33
CA THR A 178 9.26 10.70 39.85
C THR A 178 8.95 9.73 40.98
N THR A 179 7.77 9.14 40.94
CA THR A 179 7.43 7.94 41.73
C THR A 179 7.26 6.72 40.84
N CYS A 180 7.61 6.84 39.56
CA CYS A 180 7.57 5.75 38.61
C CYS A 180 8.84 4.94 38.76
N THR A 181 8.71 3.63 38.92
CA THR A 181 9.88 2.74 38.87
C THR A 181 10.39 2.63 37.44
N GLN A 182 9.48 2.65 36.46
CA GLN A 182 9.75 2.52 35.03
C GLN A 182 8.81 3.39 34.20
N GLY A 183 9.27 3.86 33.05
CA GLY A 183 8.47 4.67 32.13
C GLY A 183 8.20 6.10 32.62
N ASP A 184 9.17 6.73 33.29
CA ASP A 184 9.07 8.15 33.64
C ASP A 184 8.94 9.00 32.36
N ASN A 185 8.05 10.00 32.41
CA ASN A 185 7.73 10.89 31.29
C ASN A 185 7.15 10.20 30.03
N THR A 186 6.68 8.96 30.12
CA THR A 186 6.04 8.26 29.00
C THR A 186 4.87 9.04 28.38
N THR A 187 4.12 9.81 29.19
CA THR A 187 3.06 10.68 28.67
C THR A 187 3.63 11.73 27.72
N LEU A 188 4.72 12.40 28.09
CA LEU A 188 5.38 13.42 27.25
C LEU A 188 5.88 12.79 25.95
N PHE A 189 6.56 11.65 26.04
CA PHE A 189 7.08 10.94 24.88
C PHE A 189 6.00 10.45 23.93
N TYR A 190 4.87 9.98 24.47
CA TYR A 190 3.70 9.65 23.66
C TYR A 190 3.23 10.86 22.83
N TYR A 191 3.16 12.06 23.40
CA TYR A 191 2.75 13.23 22.63
C TYR A 191 3.76 13.57 21.53
N ILE A 192 5.04 13.61 21.87
CA ILE A 192 6.10 14.01 20.95
C ILE A 192 6.22 13.02 19.78
N PHE A 193 6.28 11.72 20.07
CA PHE A 193 6.64 10.71 19.07
C PHE A 193 5.45 9.97 18.47
N ARG A 194 4.25 10.09 19.06
CA ARG A 194 3.06 9.40 18.56
C ARG A 194 1.91 10.33 18.23
N ALA A 195 1.50 11.19 19.15
CA ALA A 195 0.32 12.03 18.93
C ALA A 195 0.59 13.16 17.92
N THR A 196 1.70 13.89 18.07
CA THR A 196 2.06 15.01 17.21
C THR A 196 2.33 14.56 15.76
N PRO A 197 3.14 13.52 15.49
CA PRO A 197 3.39 13.08 14.12
C PRO A 197 2.13 12.53 13.47
N ALA A 198 1.29 11.80 14.21
CA ALA A 198 0.01 11.32 13.69
C ALA A 198 -0.94 12.49 13.40
N GLY A 199 -1.06 13.47 14.30
CA GLY A 199 -1.86 14.67 14.09
C GLY A 199 -1.42 15.46 12.86
N ALA A 200 -0.11 15.65 12.69
CA ALA A 200 0.47 16.27 11.50
C ALA A 200 0.18 15.46 10.23
N ALA A 201 0.30 14.13 10.27
CA ALA A 201 -0.02 13.25 9.15
C ALA A 201 -1.50 13.32 8.76
N TYR A 202 -2.43 13.33 9.72
CA TYR A 202 -3.86 13.54 9.46
C TYR A 202 -4.09 14.88 8.79
N PHE A 203 -3.63 15.97 9.42
CA PHE A 203 -3.82 17.30 8.86
C PHE A 203 -3.27 17.40 7.42
N THR A 204 -2.08 16.85 7.20
CA THR A 204 -1.43 16.86 5.88
C THR A 204 -2.19 16.01 4.86
N THR A 205 -2.62 14.79 5.21
CA THR A 205 -3.40 13.94 4.30
C THR A 205 -4.76 14.56 3.95
N ALA A 206 -5.44 15.21 4.90
CA ALA A 206 -6.66 15.96 4.63
C ALA A 206 -6.40 17.14 3.67
N LEU A 207 -5.36 17.94 3.92
CA LEU A 207 -4.96 19.01 3.01
C LEU A 207 -4.67 18.45 1.61
N CYS A 208 -3.96 17.31 1.54
CA CYS A 208 -3.65 16.68 0.27
C CYS A 208 -4.90 16.28 -0.51
N LEU A 209 -5.87 15.68 0.18
CA LEU A 209 -7.15 15.30 -0.39
C LEU A 209 -7.90 16.51 -0.94
N ILE A 210 -7.97 17.59 -0.16
CA ILE A 210 -8.63 18.85 -0.57
C ILE A 210 -7.98 19.39 -1.85
N LEU A 211 -6.64 19.42 -1.91
CA LEU A 211 -5.90 19.92 -3.06
C LEU A 211 -6.11 19.06 -4.32
N VAL A 212 -6.12 17.74 -4.18
CA VAL A 212 -6.42 16.80 -5.29
C VAL A 212 -7.85 17.02 -5.79
N TRP A 213 -8.82 17.13 -4.89
CA TRP A 213 -10.22 17.37 -5.27
C TRP A 213 -10.42 18.73 -5.94
N TRP A 214 -9.76 19.78 -5.45
CA TRP A 214 -9.80 21.10 -6.08
C TRP A 214 -9.20 21.07 -7.49
N LYS A 215 -8.05 20.42 -7.67
CA LYS A 215 -7.44 20.25 -9.00
C LYS A 215 -8.37 19.52 -9.96
N ILE A 216 -9.00 18.43 -9.52
CA ILE A 216 -9.93 17.65 -10.36
C ILE A 216 -11.15 18.47 -10.73
N ARG A 217 -11.75 19.21 -9.78
CA ARG A 217 -12.88 20.09 -10.10
C ARG A 217 -12.49 21.21 -11.07
N ALA A 218 -11.28 21.76 -10.92
CA ALA A 218 -10.77 22.77 -11.86
C ALA A 218 -10.49 22.18 -13.26
N GLN A 219 -10.03 20.93 -13.34
CA GLN A 219 -9.89 20.20 -14.60
C GLN A 219 -11.25 19.89 -15.25
N GLU A 220 -12.22 19.40 -14.48
CA GLU A 220 -13.57 19.13 -14.98
C GLU A 220 -14.22 20.39 -15.56
N LYS A 221 -14.12 21.54 -14.87
CA LYS A 221 -14.65 22.83 -15.37
C LYS A 221 -13.99 23.29 -16.68
N ARG A 222 -12.67 23.14 -16.81
CA ARG A 222 -11.96 23.50 -18.04
C ARG A 222 -12.34 22.56 -19.18
N ASN A 223 -12.43 21.27 -18.93
CA ASN A 223 -12.73 20.28 -19.97
C ASN A 223 -14.16 20.41 -20.52
N VAL A 224 -15.14 20.89 -19.72
CA VAL A 224 -16.49 21.18 -20.22
C VAL A 224 -16.48 22.32 -21.25
N ARG A 225 -15.56 23.28 -21.14
CA ARG A 225 -15.46 24.39 -22.11
C ARG A 225 -14.85 23.94 -23.44
N TYR A 226 -13.92 22.98 -23.40
CA TYR A 226 -13.20 22.48 -24.57
C TYR A 226 -13.78 21.19 -25.17
N SER A 227 -14.85 20.63 -24.60
CA SER A 227 -15.47 19.41 -25.13
C SER A 227 -16.23 19.60 -26.45
N VAL A 228 -16.39 20.84 -26.93
CA VAL A 228 -16.97 21.15 -28.22
C VAL A 228 -15.85 21.14 -29.27
N GLY A 229 -15.55 19.96 -29.83
CA GLY A 229 -14.72 19.82 -31.04
C GLY A 229 -13.46 18.94 -30.94
N GLN A 230 -13.03 18.50 -29.75
CA GLN A 230 -11.83 17.65 -29.61
C GLN A 230 -12.18 16.19 -29.28
N THR A 231 -11.71 15.26 -30.10
CA THR A 231 -11.90 13.80 -29.96
C THR A 231 -10.94 13.15 -28.95
N THR A 232 -9.86 13.80 -28.54
CA THR A 232 -8.74 13.18 -27.80
C THR A 232 -8.57 13.40 -26.26
N PRO A 233 -9.37 14.19 -25.49
CA PRO A 233 -9.15 14.38 -24.04
C PRO A 233 -9.97 13.50 -23.06
N LEU A 234 -10.67 12.46 -23.53
CA LEU A 234 -11.60 11.70 -22.67
C LEU A 234 -10.95 10.59 -21.82
N VAL A 235 -9.80 10.06 -22.23
CA VAL A 235 -9.14 8.91 -21.57
C VAL A 235 -8.50 9.34 -20.24
N ASP A 236 -7.71 10.41 -20.25
CA ASP A 236 -6.97 10.88 -19.06
C ASP A 236 -7.89 11.37 -17.93
N ARG A 237 -9.05 11.93 -18.29
CA ARG A 237 -10.06 12.36 -17.32
C ARG A 237 -10.58 11.19 -16.49
N LYS A 238 -10.88 10.06 -17.14
CA LYS A 238 -11.39 8.86 -16.46
C LYS A 238 -10.32 8.26 -15.55
N LEU A 239 -9.05 8.32 -15.96
CA LEU A 239 -7.94 7.80 -15.20
C LEU A 239 -7.67 8.63 -13.93
N SER A 240 -7.54 9.95 -14.06
CA SER A 240 -7.32 10.87 -12.93
C SER A 240 -8.40 10.75 -11.86
N LYS A 241 -9.67 10.64 -12.29
CA LYS A 241 -10.80 10.46 -11.37
C LYS A 241 -10.75 9.13 -10.61
N ARG A 242 -10.32 8.05 -11.27
CA ARG A 242 -10.17 6.74 -10.60
C ARG A 242 -9.09 6.80 -9.53
N PHE A 243 -7.94 7.39 -9.84
CA PHE A 243 -6.85 7.54 -8.87
C PHE A 243 -7.25 8.40 -7.68
N ALA A 244 -7.93 9.53 -7.89
CA ALA A 244 -8.38 10.34 -6.77
C ALA A 244 -9.46 9.68 -5.90
N VAL A 245 -10.39 8.93 -6.50
CA VAL A 245 -11.35 8.14 -5.72
C VAL A 245 -10.60 7.09 -4.89
N GLN A 246 -9.61 6.41 -5.48
CA GLN A 246 -8.79 5.43 -4.75
C GLN A 246 -8.01 6.08 -3.60
N ALA A 247 -7.36 7.21 -3.84
CA ALA A 247 -6.68 8.02 -2.82
C ALA A 247 -7.63 8.44 -1.69
N SER A 248 -8.82 8.92 -2.04
CA SER A 248 -9.85 9.34 -1.08
C SER A 248 -10.28 8.18 -0.19
N LEU A 249 -10.44 6.98 -0.75
CA LEU A 249 -10.85 5.81 0.01
C LEU A 249 -9.78 5.39 1.03
N PHE A 250 -8.50 5.39 0.67
CA PHE A 250 -7.41 5.11 1.63
C PHE A 250 -7.41 6.08 2.80
N ILE A 251 -7.56 7.39 2.52
CA ILE A 251 -7.62 8.41 3.56
C ILE A 251 -8.88 8.23 4.43
N VAL A 252 -10.04 7.95 3.84
CA VAL A 252 -11.26 7.70 4.62
C VAL A 252 -11.09 6.50 5.56
N VAL A 253 -10.49 5.40 5.10
CA VAL A 253 -10.21 4.22 5.93
C VAL A 253 -9.24 4.56 7.07
N LEU A 254 -8.17 5.29 6.78
CA LEU A 254 -7.21 5.76 7.78
C LEU A 254 -7.92 6.50 8.93
N TYR A 255 -8.77 7.46 8.60
CA TYR A 255 -9.54 8.23 9.59
C TYR A 255 -10.57 7.36 10.32
N PHE A 256 -11.34 6.57 9.57
CA PHE A 256 -12.40 5.73 10.13
C PHE A 256 -11.87 4.71 11.15
N CYS A 257 -10.73 4.08 10.86
CA CYS A 257 -10.15 3.07 11.75
C CYS A 257 -9.53 3.66 13.01
N ASN A 258 -9.09 4.93 12.95
CA ASN A 258 -8.32 5.52 14.03
C ASN A 258 -9.09 6.57 14.86
N ILE A 259 -10.20 7.11 14.37
CA ILE A 259 -10.97 8.15 15.06
C ILE A 259 -11.42 7.70 16.46
N TRP A 260 -11.83 6.43 16.61
CA TRP A 260 -12.27 5.88 17.89
C TRP A 260 -11.13 5.77 18.90
N SER A 261 -9.93 5.39 18.46
CA SER A 261 -8.74 5.35 19.29
C SER A 261 -8.35 6.76 19.75
N ILE A 262 -8.44 7.75 18.85
CA ILE A 262 -8.17 9.17 19.17
C ILE A 262 -9.18 9.69 20.20
N ILE A 263 -10.48 9.45 19.99
CA ILE A 263 -11.53 9.86 20.93
C ILE A 263 -11.30 9.19 22.29
N ASN A 264 -11.04 7.88 22.33
CA ASN A 264 -10.83 7.15 23.58
C ASN A 264 -9.63 7.69 24.36
N TYR A 265 -8.51 7.95 23.68
CA TYR A 265 -7.31 8.47 24.30
C TYR A 265 -7.52 9.89 24.85
N ASN A 266 -8.12 10.78 24.06
CA ASN A 266 -8.45 12.14 24.51
C ASN A 266 -9.42 12.12 25.69
N LEU A 267 -10.52 11.35 25.63
CA LEU A 267 -11.45 11.23 26.75
C LEU A 267 -10.77 10.78 28.04
N LYS A 268 -9.88 9.77 27.95
CA LYS A 268 -9.11 9.28 29.09
C LYS A 268 -8.15 10.36 29.64
N MET A 269 -7.55 11.17 28.77
CA MET A 269 -6.69 12.28 29.18
C MET A 269 -7.49 13.38 29.90
N TRP A 270 -8.59 13.84 29.30
CA TRP A 270 -9.37 14.99 29.80
C TRP A 270 -10.16 14.67 31.06
N THR A 271 -10.77 13.48 31.13
CA THR A 271 -11.67 13.11 32.24
C THR A 271 -11.01 12.22 33.29
N GLY A 272 -9.81 11.70 33.01
CA GLY A 272 -9.17 10.64 33.79
C GLY A 272 -9.89 9.27 33.69
N LYS A 273 -11.00 9.18 32.95
CA LYS A 273 -11.83 7.98 32.80
C LYS A 273 -11.99 7.62 31.32
N GLY A 274 -11.77 6.36 30.99
CA GLY A 274 -12.07 5.86 29.64
C GLY A 274 -13.56 5.58 29.47
N ASN A 275 -14.10 5.80 28.27
CA ASN A 275 -15.44 5.35 27.93
C ASN A 275 -15.37 3.91 27.38
N ILE A 276 -16.09 3.00 28.02
CA ILE A 276 -16.09 1.58 27.65
C ILE A 276 -16.61 1.35 26.23
N TYR A 277 -17.68 2.04 25.84
CA TYR A 277 -18.30 1.84 24.53
C TYR A 277 -17.36 2.31 23.42
N VAL A 278 -16.68 3.44 23.62
CA VAL A 278 -15.65 3.92 22.68
C VAL A 278 -14.49 2.94 22.59
N SER A 279 -14.05 2.36 23.72
CA SER A 279 -13.00 1.33 23.73
C SER A 279 -13.44 0.07 22.98
N MET A 280 -14.71 -0.34 23.14
CA MET A 280 -15.26 -1.49 22.43
C MET A 280 -15.31 -1.24 20.92
N THR A 281 -15.84 -0.10 20.49
CA THR A 281 -15.87 0.29 19.08
C THR A 281 -14.45 0.37 18.49
N ALA A 282 -13.50 0.96 19.22
CA ALA A 282 -12.11 1.01 18.79
C ALA A 282 -11.50 -0.38 18.61
N SER A 283 -11.76 -1.34 19.52
CA SER A 283 -11.23 -2.70 19.40
C SER A 283 -11.85 -3.53 18.28
N LEU A 284 -13.03 -3.14 17.81
CA LEU A 284 -13.66 -3.77 16.65
C LEU A 284 -13.10 -3.21 15.34
N ILE A 285 -12.95 -1.89 15.25
CA ILE A 285 -12.68 -1.22 13.96
C ILE A 285 -11.19 -1.05 13.70
N LYS A 286 -10.39 -0.63 14.69
CA LYS A 286 -8.95 -0.35 14.49
C LYS A 286 -8.19 -1.52 13.87
N PRO A 287 -8.39 -2.78 14.30
CA PRO A 287 -7.64 -3.91 13.75
C PRO A 287 -8.02 -4.27 12.32
N LEU A 288 -9.12 -3.73 11.78
CA LEU A 288 -9.58 -4.00 10.41
C LEU A 288 -8.94 -3.06 9.36
N GLU A 289 -7.99 -2.21 9.75
CA GLU A 289 -7.37 -1.22 8.86
C GLU A 289 -6.75 -1.87 7.60
N GLY A 290 -5.91 -2.90 7.77
CA GLY A 290 -5.30 -3.62 6.65
C GLY A 290 -6.30 -4.40 5.80
N PHE A 291 -7.39 -4.89 6.40
CA PHE A 291 -8.49 -5.51 5.67
C PHE A 291 -9.18 -4.51 4.74
N PHE A 292 -9.55 -3.33 5.24
CA PHE A 292 -10.19 -2.29 4.42
C PHE A 292 -9.26 -1.75 3.33
N ASN A 293 -7.98 -1.58 3.62
CA ASN A 293 -6.98 -1.17 2.62
C ASN A 293 -6.82 -2.19 1.50
N THR A 294 -6.90 -3.49 1.83
CA THR A 294 -6.90 -4.57 0.83
C THR A 294 -8.15 -4.53 -0.06
N MET A 295 -9.34 -4.25 0.51
CA MET A 295 -10.56 -4.07 -0.27
C MET A 295 -10.44 -2.91 -1.29
N ILE A 296 -9.82 -1.80 -0.88
CA ILE A 296 -9.59 -0.65 -1.76
C ILE A 296 -8.61 -1.03 -2.87
N TYR A 297 -7.54 -1.75 -2.53
CA TYR A 297 -6.57 -2.24 -3.49
C TYR A 297 -7.20 -3.19 -4.55
N LEU A 298 -8.14 -4.05 -4.16
CA LEU A 298 -8.83 -4.96 -5.07
C LEU A 298 -9.90 -4.30 -5.94
N ARG A 299 -10.39 -3.12 -5.54
CA ARG A 299 -11.49 -2.42 -6.21
C ARG A 299 -11.31 -2.19 -7.72
N PRO A 300 -10.16 -1.72 -8.24
CA PRO A 300 -10.00 -1.48 -9.67
C PRO A 300 -10.19 -2.74 -10.52
N ARG A 301 -9.71 -3.89 -10.04
CA ARG A 301 -9.88 -5.19 -10.71
C ARG A 301 -11.34 -5.58 -10.77
N TRP A 302 -12.02 -5.56 -9.63
CA TRP A 302 -13.44 -5.90 -9.55
C TRP A 302 -14.30 -5.02 -10.48
N VAL A 303 -14.00 -3.71 -10.55
CA VAL A 303 -14.71 -2.78 -11.45
C VAL A 303 -14.45 -3.09 -12.93
N ASN A 304 -13.23 -3.48 -13.30
CA ASN A 304 -12.90 -3.82 -14.69
C ASN A 304 -13.54 -5.14 -15.12
N SER A 305 -13.45 -6.20 -14.30
CA SER A 305 -14.08 -7.48 -14.58
C SER A 305 -15.60 -7.37 -14.75
N ARG A 306 -16.26 -6.49 -13.97
CA ARG A 306 -17.69 -6.21 -14.15
C ARG A 306 -18.02 -5.51 -15.47
N LYS A 307 -17.14 -4.64 -15.98
CA LYS A 307 -17.34 -3.94 -17.26
C LYS A 307 -17.15 -4.89 -18.44
N GLU A 308 -16.15 -5.76 -18.36
CA GLU A 308 -15.92 -6.81 -19.36
C GLU A 308 -17.12 -7.75 -19.41
N ALA A 309 -17.60 -8.23 -18.26
CA ALA A 309 -18.79 -9.08 -18.18
C ALA A 309 -20.05 -8.37 -18.75
N ALA A 310 -20.24 -7.07 -18.48
CA ALA A 310 -21.35 -6.31 -19.03
C ALA A 310 -21.24 -6.12 -20.56
N THR A 311 -20.02 -5.94 -21.08
CA THR A 311 -19.77 -5.79 -22.52
C THR A 311 -20.04 -7.10 -23.26
N CYS A 312 -19.61 -8.24 -22.71
CA CYS A 312 -19.92 -9.56 -23.24
C CYS A 312 -21.43 -9.83 -23.28
N ARG A 313 -22.16 -9.49 -22.20
CA ARG A 313 -23.63 -9.63 -22.17
C ARG A 313 -24.32 -8.78 -23.24
N ARG A 314 -23.84 -7.56 -23.49
CA ARG A 314 -24.40 -6.69 -24.54
C ARG A 314 -24.17 -7.26 -25.94
N LYS A 315 -22.95 -7.75 -26.22
CA LYS A 315 -22.64 -8.41 -27.51
C LYS A 315 -23.54 -9.63 -27.76
N ASN A 316 -23.75 -10.44 -26.73
CA ASN A 316 -24.65 -11.60 -26.83
C ASN A 316 -26.10 -11.18 -27.11
N ASN A 317 -26.61 -10.14 -26.45
CA ASN A 317 -27.98 -9.68 -26.68
C ASN A 317 -28.17 -9.06 -28.07
N THR A 318 -27.21 -8.30 -28.58
CA THR A 318 -27.30 -7.71 -29.93
C THR A 318 -27.30 -8.78 -31.03
N SER A 319 -26.56 -9.88 -30.84
CA SER A 319 -26.57 -11.02 -31.77
C SER A 319 -27.90 -11.76 -31.83
N LEU A 320 -28.75 -11.65 -30.81
CA LEU A 320 -30.06 -12.30 -30.72
C LEU A 320 -31.17 -11.45 -31.34
N THR A 321 -30.95 -10.15 -31.51
CA THR A 321 -31.95 -9.19 -32.02
C THR A 321 -31.74 -8.79 -33.47
N ASP A 322 -30.90 -9.51 -34.21
CA ASP A 322 -30.70 -9.27 -35.64
C ASP A 322 -31.63 -10.22 -36.44
N PRO A 323 -32.86 -9.80 -36.81
CA PRO A 323 -33.84 -10.66 -37.49
C PRO A 323 -33.39 -11.12 -38.89
N ASP A 324 -32.37 -10.50 -39.47
CA ASP A 324 -31.75 -10.91 -40.74
C ASP A 324 -30.65 -11.98 -40.57
N ALA A 325 -30.33 -12.41 -39.35
CA ALA A 325 -29.48 -13.58 -39.09
C ALA A 325 -30.19 -14.93 -39.32
N SER A 326 -31.19 -14.96 -40.22
CA SER A 326 -31.95 -16.15 -40.61
C SER A 326 -31.20 -17.05 -41.62
N VAL A 327 -30.00 -16.67 -42.05
CA VAL A 327 -29.11 -17.59 -42.75
C VAL A 327 -28.33 -18.39 -41.70
N PRO A 328 -28.68 -19.67 -41.45
CA PRO A 328 -27.89 -20.50 -40.57
C PRO A 328 -26.44 -20.47 -41.06
N PRO A 329 -25.45 -20.21 -40.19
CA PRO A 329 -24.05 -20.28 -40.58
C PRO A 329 -23.84 -21.63 -41.25
N SER A 330 -23.49 -21.62 -42.54
CA SER A 330 -23.17 -22.85 -43.27
C SER A 330 -22.20 -23.65 -42.41
N SER A 331 -22.46 -24.95 -42.24
CA SER A 331 -21.83 -25.86 -41.27
C SER A 331 -20.29 -25.81 -41.23
N LEU A 332 -19.65 -25.21 -42.25
CA LEU A 332 -18.24 -24.88 -42.31
C LEU A 332 -17.77 -23.85 -41.27
N SER A 333 -18.52 -22.79 -40.97
CA SER A 333 -18.02 -21.72 -40.08
C SER A 333 -18.06 -22.14 -38.61
N LEU A 334 -19.07 -22.93 -38.21
CA LEU A 334 -19.16 -23.54 -36.90
C LEU A 334 -18.03 -24.58 -36.69
N ARG A 335 -17.70 -25.37 -37.71
CA ARG A 335 -16.55 -26.30 -37.66
C ARG A 335 -15.21 -25.56 -37.50
N ARG A 336 -15.02 -24.43 -38.18
CA ARG A 336 -13.80 -23.62 -38.04
C ARG A 336 -13.70 -23.00 -36.63
N ALA A 337 -14.80 -22.47 -36.09
CA ALA A 337 -14.85 -21.90 -34.75
C ALA A 337 -14.58 -22.96 -33.65
N LEU A 338 -15.22 -24.13 -33.74
CA LEU A 338 -14.95 -25.25 -32.83
C LEU A 338 -13.51 -25.75 -32.94
N SER A 339 -12.95 -25.85 -34.16
CA SER A 339 -11.54 -26.28 -34.34
C SER A 339 -10.52 -25.30 -33.75
N ARG A 340 -10.83 -24.00 -33.71
CA ARG A 340 -9.97 -22.98 -33.10
C ARG A 340 -10.06 -23.03 -31.58
N SER A 341 -11.28 -23.19 -31.05
CA SER A 341 -11.47 -23.33 -29.61
C SER A 341 -10.84 -24.61 -29.05
N LEU A 342 -10.90 -25.73 -29.78
CA LEU A 342 -10.24 -26.98 -29.41
C LEU A 342 -8.72 -26.89 -29.48
N ARG A 343 -8.16 -26.22 -30.50
CA ARG A 343 -6.70 -26.00 -30.60
C ARG A 343 -6.16 -25.17 -29.43
N ASN A 344 -6.85 -24.10 -29.05
CA ASN A 344 -6.41 -23.25 -27.94
C ASN A 344 -6.50 -23.99 -26.59
N LEU A 345 -7.49 -24.87 -26.43
CA LEU A 345 -7.62 -25.71 -25.23
C LEU A 345 -6.53 -26.79 -25.15
N MET A 346 -6.09 -27.35 -26.28
CA MET A 346 -4.99 -28.31 -26.30
C MET A 346 -3.62 -27.65 -26.16
N ALA A 347 -3.43 -26.45 -26.73
CA ALA A 347 -2.18 -25.70 -26.59
C ALA A 347 -1.91 -25.23 -25.15
N GLY A 348 -2.96 -24.93 -24.37
CA GLY A 348 -2.84 -24.58 -22.95
C GLY A 348 -2.51 -25.77 -22.02
N ALA A 349 -2.66 -27.01 -22.48
CA ALA A 349 -2.44 -28.21 -21.66
C ALA A 349 -1.00 -28.75 -21.71
N HIS A 350 -0.17 -28.28 -22.66
CA HIS A 350 1.18 -28.81 -22.87
C HIS A 350 2.31 -28.03 -22.15
N ASN A 351 1.99 -26.95 -21.44
CA ASN A 351 3.00 -26.09 -20.78
C ASN A 351 3.12 -26.29 -19.25
N VAL A 352 2.66 -27.43 -18.70
CA VAL A 352 2.66 -27.67 -17.24
C VAL A 352 3.55 -28.85 -16.80
N THR A 353 4.32 -29.45 -17.70
CA THR A 353 5.30 -30.49 -17.30
C THR A 353 6.64 -30.26 -17.98
N GLY A 354 7.53 -29.59 -17.26
CA GLY A 354 8.95 -29.47 -17.56
C GLY A 354 9.68 -29.14 -16.27
N SER A 355 9.95 -30.19 -15.48
CA SER A 355 10.96 -30.18 -14.43
C SER A 355 12.34 -30.45 -15.03
N ASP A 356 13.33 -30.27 -14.15
CA ASP A 356 14.69 -30.78 -14.20
C ASP A 356 15.76 -29.74 -14.60
N ASP A 357 16.51 -29.37 -13.56
CA ASP A 357 17.97 -29.55 -13.44
C ASP A 357 18.87 -28.95 -14.52
N ASP A 358 19.78 -28.06 -14.09
CA ASP A 358 21.21 -28.36 -14.22
C ASP A 358 22.11 -27.36 -13.49
N ASP A 359 23.20 -27.96 -13.01
CA ASP A 359 24.26 -27.53 -12.13
C ASP A 359 25.27 -26.51 -12.73
N ASP A 360 26.03 -25.93 -11.79
CA ASP A 360 27.48 -25.63 -11.85
C ASP A 360 28.08 -24.92 -13.07
N ASN A 361 28.51 -23.66 -12.84
CA ASN A 361 29.84 -23.24 -13.31
C ASN A 361 30.42 -22.09 -12.47
N VAL A 362 31.22 -22.43 -11.46
CA VAL A 362 32.12 -21.51 -10.75
C VAL A 362 33.52 -21.71 -11.33
N GLY A 363 33.91 -20.82 -12.25
CA GLY A 363 35.27 -20.71 -12.78
C GLY A 363 35.99 -19.50 -12.21
N THR A 364 36.95 -19.76 -11.33
CA THR A 364 38.02 -18.85 -10.91
C THR A 364 39.03 -18.59 -12.04
N VAL A 365 39.37 -17.33 -12.34
CA VAL A 365 40.70 -16.93 -12.85
C VAL A 365 41.05 -15.54 -12.30
N VAL A 366 42.34 -15.42 -11.98
CA VAL A 366 43.08 -14.36 -11.26
C VAL A 366 43.96 -13.60 -12.28
N ASP A 367 44.40 -12.38 -11.90
CA ASP A 367 45.40 -11.49 -12.54
C ASP A 367 44.95 -10.75 -13.84
N ASP A 368 45.28 -9.49 -14.15
CA ASP A 368 46.40 -8.63 -13.76
C ASP A 368 46.12 -7.13 -14.04
N VAL A 369 46.91 -6.25 -13.41
CA VAL A 369 46.95 -4.77 -13.53
C VAL A 369 47.67 -4.32 -14.83
N PRO A 370 47.37 -3.14 -15.42
CA PRO A 370 48.41 -2.10 -15.45
C PRO A 370 47.95 -0.62 -15.37
N GLU A 371 48.90 0.18 -14.91
CA GLU A 371 48.98 1.64 -14.76
C GLU A 371 49.17 2.42 -16.09
N THR A 372 48.59 3.64 -16.16
CA THR A 372 49.04 4.94 -16.77
C THR A 372 49.81 4.99 -18.12
N LYS A 373 49.65 5.91 -19.09
CA LYS A 373 49.44 7.40 -19.15
C LYS A 373 49.24 7.81 -20.66
N PRO A 374 49.12 9.12 -21.05
CA PRO A 374 48.39 9.59 -22.24
C PRO A 374 49.24 10.08 -23.45
N GLY A 375 48.57 10.30 -24.60
CA GLY A 375 49.03 11.05 -25.78
C GLY A 375 48.23 10.63 -27.03
N GLU A 376 47.32 11.46 -27.57
CA GLU A 376 47.51 12.45 -28.65
C GLU A 376 47.30 11.92 -30.09
N SER A 377 46.55 12.72 -30.88
CA SER A 377 46.51 12.82 -32.36
C SER A 377 45.37 12.13 -33.18
N ASN A 378 44.58 13.02 -33.79
CA ASN A 378 43.92 13.07 -35.11
C ASN A 378 43.90 11.82 -36.04
N GLY A 379 42.75 11.62 -36.71
CA GLY A 379 42.68 10.85 -37.94
C GLY A 379 41.25 10.64 -38.45
N ASP A 380 41.02 11.05 -39.69
CA ASP A 380 39.75 11.24 -40.38
C ASP A 380 39.36 10.02 -41.26
N MET A 381 38.09 10.01 -41.71
CA MET A 381 37.50 9.27 -42.85
C MET A 381 37.37 7.74 -42.89
N GLY A 382 36.16 7.28 -43.28
CA GLY A 382 35.99 5.94 -43.90
C GLY A 382 34.55 5.42 -43.97
N ILE A 383 33.85 5.72 -45.07
CA ILE A 383 32.56 5.16 -45.50
C ILE A 383 32.68 3.65 -45.78
N THR A 384 31.70 2.84 -45.34
CA THR A 384 31.29 1.61 -46.07
C THR A 384 29.82 1.25 -45.82
N THR A 385 29.18 0.77 -46.88
CA THR A 385 27.76 0.45 -47.07
C THR A 385 27.45 -1.05 -46.91
N VAL A 386 26.31 -1.40 -46.25
CA VAL A 386 25.22 -2.37 -46.63
C VAL A 386 25.61 -3.87 -46.89
N PRO A 387 24.79 -4.95 -46.67
CA PRO A 387 23.31 -5.05 -46.53
C PRO A 387 22.68 -6.01 -45.46
N GLU A 388 21.36 -5.82 -45.32
CA GLU A 388 20.21 -6.79 -45.24
C GLU A 388 20.05 -7.88 -44.16
N ASP A 389 18.78 -7.94 -43.73
CA ASP A 389 17.96 -9.08 -43.29
C ASP A 389 18.13 -9.68 -41.88
N LEU A 390 17.19 -9.33 -41.01
CA LEU A 390 16.28 -10.32 -40.40
C LEU A 390 15.09 -9.60 -39.74
N VAL A 391 13.95 -9.73 -40.42
CA VAL A 391 12.62 -9.35 -39.95
C VAL A 391 12.10 -10.48 -39.07
N ASP A 392 12.16 -10.32 -37.76
CA ASP A 392 11.35 -11.11 -36.85
C ASP A 392 10.10 -10.30 -36.48
N GLY A 393 8.96 -10.82 -36.95
CA GLY A 393 7.64 -10.29 -36.68
C GLY A 393 7.30 -10.42 -35.20
N GLU A 394 7.23 -9.28 -34.52
CA GLU A 394 6.67 -9.17 -33.19
C GLU A 394 5.13 -9.26 -33.31
N GLU A 395 4.60 -10.47 -33.15
CA GLU A 395 3.15 -10.69 -33.03
C GLU A 395 2.64 -10.01 -31.76
N ALA A 396 1.72 -9.07 -31.95
CA ALA A 396 1.03 -8.35 -30.91
C ALA A 396 0.17 -9.29 -30.06
N GLU A 397 0.67 -9.70 -28.89
CA GLU A 397 -0.17 -10.11 -27.77
C GLU A 397 -0.92 -8.88 -27.23
N GLU A 398 -2.07 -8.61 -27.84
CA GLU A 398 -3.06 -7.66 -27.37
C GLU A 398 -3.85 -8.24 -26.18
N GLU A 399 -3.16 -8.61 -25.09
CA GLU A 399 -3.77 -9.12 -23.87
C GLU A 399 -3.49 -8.19 -22.67
N SER A 400 -4.47 -7.34 -22.36
CA SER A 400 -4.57 -6.63 -21.07
C SER A 400 -3.40 -5.68 -20.71
N MET A 401 -2.98 -4.82 -21.64
CA MET A 401 -2.03 -3.76 -21.34
C MET A 401 -2.49 -2.95 -20.11
N ALA A 402 -1.68 -2.99 -19.04
CA ALA A 402 -2.05 -2.45 -17.75
C ALA A 402 -2.19 -0.93 -17.87
N MET A 403 -3.40 -0.44 -17.60
CA MET A 403 -3.90 0.95 -17.67
C MET A 403 -2.92 2.13 -17.38
N PRO A 404 -1.85 2.01 -16.56
CA PRO A 404 -0.82 3.05 -16.43
C PRO A 404 0.27 3.07 -17.52
N GLU A 405 0.51 1.96 -18.23
CA GLU A 405 1.54 1.84 -19.29
C GLU A 405 1.15 2.66 -20.54
N ARG A 406 -0.16 2.74 -20.81
CA ARG A 406 -0.70 3.64 -21.84
C ARG A 406 -0.50 5.12 -21.50
N PHE A 407 -0.34 5.47 -20.23
CA PHE A 407 -0.06 6.85 -19.82
C PHE A 407 1.42 7.20 -20.03
N GLU A 408 2.35 6.28 -19.75
CA GLU A 408 3.77 6.46 -20.08
C GLU A 408 3.97 6.53 -21.60
N ILE A 409 3.33 5.66 -22.39
CA ILE A 409 3.42 5.72 -23.86
C ILE A 409 2.86 7.04 -24.40
N LEU A 410 1.75 7.54 -23.85
CA LEU A 410 1.17 8.82 -24.29
C LEU A 410 1.99 10.03 -23.82
N GLN A 411 2.60 9.98 -22.64
CA GLN A 411 3.50 11.04 -22.17
C GLN A 411 4.80 11.07 -22.97
N ASP A 412 5.42 9.92 -23.21
CA ASP A 412 6.65 9.80 -24.00
C ASP A 412 6.39 10.24 -25.44
N ALA A 413 5.23 9.88 -26.02
CA ALA A 413 4.83 10.38 -27.34
C ALA A 413 4.59 11.90 -27.36
N GLN A 414 3.99 12.46 -26.31
CA GLN A 414 3.75 13.90 -26.21
C GLN A 414 5.05 14.69 -26.00
N GLU A 415 6.00 14.16 -25.24
CA GLU A 415 7.33 14.74 -25.03
C GLU A 415 8.19 14.65 -26.32
N GLN A 416 8.07 13.57 -27.09
CA GLN A 416 8.66 13.48 -28.44
C GLN A 416 8.05 14.49 -29.41
N THR A 417 6.73 14.69 -29.37
CA THR A 417 6.06 15.66 -30.26
C THR A 417 6.45 17.11 -29.92
N GLU A 418 6.70 17.42 -28.64
CA GLU A 418 7.20 18.74 -28.23
C GLU A 418 8.68 18.92 -28.60
N LEU A 419 9.50 17.87 -28.59
CA LEU A 419 10.91 17.91 -29.03
C LEU A 419 11.07 18.06 -30.55
N GLU A 420 10.14 17.53 -31.34
CA GLU A 420 10.13 17.71 -32.81
C GLU A 420 9.59 19.08 -33.25
N ALA A 421 8.97 19.83 -32.34
CA ALA A 421 8.42 21.17 -32.59
C ALA A 421 9.40 22.32 -32.25
N TYR A 422 10.59 22.00 -31.73
CA TYR A 422 11.71 22.92 -31.49
C TYR A 422 12.87 22.57 -32.42
#